data_AF-A0A2M7FMJ0-F1
#
_entry.id   AF-A0A2M7FMJ0-F1
#
_cell.length_a   1.000
_cell.length_b   1.000
_cell.length_c   1.000
_cell.angle_alpha   90.00
_cell.angle_beta   90.00
_cell.angle_gamma   90.00
#
_symmetry.space_group_name_H-M   'P 1'
#
loop_
_entity.id
_entity.type
_entity.pdbx_description
1 polymer ?
#
loop_
_entity_poly.entity_id
_entity_poly.type
_entity_poly.pdbx_seq_one_letter_code
_entity_poly.pdbx_strand_id
1 'polypeptide(L)' 'MSRLNSRRFTLKALIAAVTLGTLCAFSAHAAQTIKVGILHSLSGTMAISETVLKDTVLMAIDEINAKGG' A
#
# COMPACT_ATOMS: atom_id res chain seq x y z
N MET A 1 -15.45 29.95 -41.32
CA MET A 1 -14.36 29.10 -40.77
C MET A 1 -14.50 28.78 -39.27
N SER A 2 -15.62 29.05 -38.59
CA SER A 2 -15.77 28.88 -37.12
C SER A 2 -16.10 27.45 -36.64
N ARG A 3 -16.78 26.62 -37.44
CA ARG A 3 -17.26 25.28 -37.01
C ARG A 3 -16.14 24.23 -36.82
N LEU A 4 -14.97 24.43 -37.43
CA LEU A 4 -13.84 23.50 -37.33
C LEU A 4 -13.12 23.61 -35.98
N ASN A 5 -13.14 24.80 -35.36
CA ASN A 5 -12.44 25.06 -34.10
C ASN A 5 -13.20 24.47 -32.88
N SER A 6 -14.54 24.50 -32.91
CA SER A 6 -15.39 23.93 -31.85
C SER A 6 -15.25 22.40 -31.75
N ARG A 7 -15.11 21.68 -32.87
CA ARG A 7 -14.92 20.22 -32.89
C ARG A 7 -13.58 19.78 -32.29
N ARG A 8 -12.53 20.58 -32.50
CA ARG A 8 -11.20 20.34 -31.91
C ARG A 8 -11.21 20.60 -30.39
N PHE A 9 -11.98 21.59 -29.96
CA PHE A 9 -12.16 21.91 -28.54
C PHE A 9 -12.92 20.82 -27.79
N THR A 10 -14.02 20.31 -28.36
CA THR A 10 -14.78 19.19 -27.76
C THR A 10 -13.96 17.91 -27.67
N LEU A 11 -13.11 17.63 -28.67
CA LEU A 11 -12.24 16.45 -28.66
C LEU A 11 -11.19 16.53 -27.54
N LYS A 12 -10.59 17.70 -27.34
CA LYS A 12 -9.62 17.95 -26.26
C LYS A 12 -10.27 17.85 -24.88
N ALA A 13 -11.48 18.39 -24.72
CA ALA A 13 -12.23 18.31 -23.48
C ALA A 13 -12.60 16.85 -23.10
N LEU A 14 -12.97 16.04 -24.10
CA LEU A 14 -13.26 14.61 -23.90
C LEU A 14 -12.02 13.84 -23.43
N ILE A 15 -10.86 14.06 -24.07
CA ILE A 15 -9.60 13.41 -23.70
C ILE A 15 -9.21 13.80 -22.28
N ALA A 16 -9.31 15.09 -21.92
CA ALA A 16 -9.04 15.55 -20.57
C ALA A 16 -9.97 14.89 -19.53
N ALA A 17 -11.27 14.81 -19.82
CA ALA A 17 -12.24 14.16 -18.94
C ALA A 17 -11.94 12.66 -18.72
N VAL A 18 -11.53 11.95 -19.78
CA VAL A 18 -11.14 10.53 -19.67
C VAL A 18 -9.88 10.36 -18.82
N THR A 19 -8.86 11.22 -19.01
CA THR A 19 -7.62 11.15 -18.22
C THR A 19 -7.82 11.50 -16.75
N LEU A 20 -8.76 12.40 -16.42
CA LEU A 20 -9.11 12.69 -15.03
C LEU A 20 -9.96 11.55 -14.41
N GLY A 21 -10.85 10.94 -15.19
CA GLY A 21 -11.67 9.82 -14.73
C GLY A 21 -10.87 8.57 -14.36
N THR A 22 -9.79 8.27 -15.10
CA THR A 22 -8.93 7.11 -14.82
C THR A 22 -8.07 7.28 -13.57
N LEU A 23 -7.68 8.51 -13.20
CA LEU A 23 -6.93 8.78 -11.97
C LEU A 23 -7.77 8.55 -10.70
N CYS A 24 -9.08 8.79 -10.78
CA CYS A 24 -10.00 8.59 -9.65
C CYS A 24 -10.49 7.14 -9.51
N ALA A 25 -10.19 6.26 -10.47
CA ALA A 25 -10.68 4.87 -10.46
C ALA A 25 -9.88 3.95 -9.52
N PHE A 26 -8.67 4.34 -9.12
CA PHE A 26 -7.86 3.58 -8.18
C PHE A 26 -8.13 4.03 -6.75
N SER A 27 -9.23 3.53 -6.17
CA SER A 27 -9.45 3.61 -4.74
C SER A 27 -8.50 2.64 -4.04
N ALA A 28 -7.50 3.16 -3.32
CA ALA A 28 -6.62 2.37 -2.48
C ALA A 28 -7.45 1.79 -1.32
N HIS A 29 -7.77 0.50 -1.39
CA HIS A 29 -8.42 -0.19 -0.29
C HIS A 29 -7.37 -0.47 0.78
N ALA A 30 -7.54 0.11 1.97
CA ALA A 30 -6.68 -0.20 3.09
C ALA A 30 -6.81 -1.69 3.42
N ALA A 31 -5.73 -2.46 3.22
CA ALA A 31 -5.68 -3.84 3.64
C ALA A 31 -5.85 -3.90 5.17
N GLN A 32 -6.64 -4.85 5.65
CA GLN A 32 -6.82 -5.04 7.09
C GLN A 32 -5.49 -5.49 7.72
N THR A 33 -5.07 -4.87 8.82
CA THR A 33 -3.85 -5.25 9.54
C THR A 33 -3.92 -6.72 9.96
N ILE A 34 -2.91 -7.50 9.57
CA ILE A 34 -2.79 -8.90 9.94
C ILE A 34 -2.27 -8.98 11.38
N LYS A 35 -3.01 -9.67 12.25
CA LYS A 35 -2.59 -9.89 13.64
C LYS A 35 -1.64 -11.08 13.69
N VAL A 36 -0.38 -10.82 14.02
CA VAL A 36 0.65 -11.86 14.17
C VAL A 36 0.94 -12.07 15.66
N GLY A 37 0.84 -13.32 16.13
CA GLY A 37 1.22 -13.71 17.48
C GLY A 37 2.55 -14.47 17.48
N ILE A 38 3.50 -14.04 18.29
CA ILE A 38 4.80 -14.71 18.46
C ILE A 38 4.73 -15.51 19.77
N LEU A 39 4.72 -16.84 19.67
CA LEU A 39 4.71 -17.74 20.84
C LEU A 39 6.13 -18.21 21.12
N HIS A 40 6.68 -17.77 22.25
CA HIS A 40 8.01 -18.13 22.73
C HIS A 40 8.08 -18.04 24.27
N SER A 41 9.06 -18.73 24.87
CA SER A 41 9.36 -18.70 26.30
C SER A 41 10.22 -17.49 26.66
N LEU A 42 9.57 -16.37 26.98
CA LEU A 42 10.22 -15.16 27.52
C LEU A 42 10.76 -15.30 28.95
N SER A 43 10.67 -16.48 29.56
CA SER A 43 11.09 -16.73 30.93
C SER A 43 11.69 -18.13 31.09
N GLY A 44 12.55 -18.32 32.09
CA GLY A 44 13.27 -19.57 32.31
C GLY A 44 14.63 -19.61 31.61
N THR A 45 15.26 -20.79 31.59
CA THR A 45 16.63 -20.99 31.08
C THR A 45 16.77 -20.82 29.56
N MET A 46 15.66 -20.84 28.81
CA MET A 46 15.62 -20.65 27.35
C MET A 46 15.41 -19.18 26.92
N ALA A 47 15.03 -18.29 27.85
CA ALA A 47 14.71 -16.90 27.54
C ALA A 47 15.88 -16.10 26.95
N ILE A 48 17.12 -16.45 27.33
CA ILE A 48 18.33 -15.77 26.87
C ILE A 48 18.55 -16.00 25.36
N SER A 49 18.28 -17.20 24.85
CA SER A 49 18.42 -17.50 23.41
C SER A 49 17.21 -17.07 22.59
N GLU A 50 16.02 -16.99 23.20
CA GLU A 50 14.78 -16.64 22.49
C GLU A 50 14.50 -15.13 22.39
N THR A 51 15.15 -14.30 23.20
CA THR A 51 15.04 -12.83 23.11
C THR A 51 15.64 -12.29 21.81
N VAL A 52 16.81 -12.80 21.40
CA VAL A 52 17.43 -12.45 20.11
C VAL A 52 16.52 -12.83 18.94
N LEU A 53 15.85 -13.99 19.04
CA LEU A 53 14.94 -14.48 18.02
C LEU A 53 13.68 -13.61 17.92
N LYS A 54 13.11 -13.18 19.06
CA LYS A 54 11.99 -12.22 19.10
C LYS A 54 12.31 -10.95 18.35
N ASP A 55 13.45 -10.35 18.65
CA ASP A 55 13.83 -9.05 18.10
C ASP A 55 14.08 -9.15 16.60
N THR A 56 14.62 -10.29 16.13
CA THR A 56 14.76 -10.58 14.70
C THR A 56 13.41 -10.71 14.01
N VAL A 57 12.43 -11.38 14.65
CA VAL A 57 11.08 -11.53 14.08
C VAL A 57 10.37 -10.19 14.02
N LEU A 58 10.48 -9.35 15.05
CA LEU A 58 9.93 -7.99 15.03
C LEU A 58 10.57 -7.13 13.94
N MET A 59 11.90 -7.18 13.81
CA MET A 59 12.62 -6.49 12.74
C MET A 59 12.15 -6.94 11.35
N ALA A 60 11.94 -8.25 11.14
CA ALA A 60 11.44 -8.76 9.88
C ALA A 60 10.01 -8.28 9.58
N ILE A 61 9.13 -8.24 10.60
CA ILE A 61 7.78 -7.69 10.47
C ILE A 61 7.84 -6.20 10.09
N ASP A 62 8.74 -5.44 10.70
CA ASP A 62 8.91 -4.02 10.40
C ASP A 62 9.40 -3.79 8.96
N GLU A 63 10.34 -4.60 8.47
CA GLU A 63 10.79 -4.55 7.07
C GLU A 63 9.68 -4.87 6.08
N ILE A 64 8.83 -5.85 6.39
CA ILE A 64 7.68 -6.23 5.57
C ILE A 64 6.64 -5.10 5.54
N ASN A 65 6.29 -4.56 6.71
CA ASN A 65 5.40 -3.41 6.84
C ASN A 65 5.92 -2.18 6.08
N ALA A 66 7.23 -1.91 6.13
CA ALA A 66 7.86 -0.82 5.39
C ALA A 66 7.79 -0.99 3.86
N LYS A 67 7.71 -2.23 3.37
CA LYS A 67 7.57 -2.55 1.93
C LYS A 67 6.12 -2.55 1.43
N GLY A 68 5.15 -2.24 2.30
CA GLY A 68 3.74 -2.15 1.93
C GLY A 68 2.84 -3.26 2.49
N GLY A 69 3.36 -4.08 3.40
CA GLY A 69 2.59 -5.09 4.15
C GLY A 69 3.01 -6.53 3.90
#